data_AF-V5H1D4-F1
#
_entry.id   AF-V5H1D4-F1
#
_cell.length_a   1.000
_cell.length_b   1.000
_cell.length_c   1.000
_cell.angle_alpha   90.00
_cell.angle_beta   90.00
_cell.angle_gamma   90.00
#
_symmetry.space_group_name_H-M   'P 1'
#
loop_
_entity.id
_entity.type
_entity.pdbx_description
1 polymer ?
#
loop_
_entity_poly.entity_id
_entity_poly.type
_entity_poly.pdbx_seq_one_letter_code
_entity_poly.pdbx_strand_id
1 'polypeptide(L)'
;MRQYFWLLCIGVRLSICGEQVVSMYGYVDPTKTHMSDACRKALQTRMQQRCRPPGFYPGDGRPEDFKGCNFTCRLKSGPTTIEQRVNLADGVPCGPKGERCEGGLCVGGRSPELPSCADLVPKSPYES
;
A
#
# COMPACT_ATOMS: atom_id res chain seq x y z
N MET A 1 -49.79 -7.84 14.72
CA MET A 1 -48.90 -7.05 13.83
C MET A 1 -47.85 -6.27 14.63
N ARG A 2 -46.95 -6.93 15.38
CA ARG A 2 -46.03 -6.20 16.30
C ARG A 2 -44.71 -6.93 16.59
N GLN A 3 -44.26 -7.78 15.67
CA GLN A 3 -43.01 -8.55 15.84
C GLN A 3 -42.12 -8.62 14.60
N TYR A 4 -42.58 -8.15 13.43
CA TYR A 4 -41.79 -8.20 12.19
C TYR A 4 -40.94 -6.95 11.93
N PHE A 5 -41.10 -5.88 12.70
CA PHE A 5 -40.37 -4.62 12.46
C PHE A 5 -38.96 -4.57 13.08
N TRP A 6 -38.64 -5.49 14.00
CA TRP A 6 -37.33 -5.52 14.67
C TRP A 6 -36.24 -6.22 13.85
N LEU A 7 -36.63 -7.12 12.94
CA LEU A 7 -35.71 -7.89 12.09
C LEU A 7 -35.16 -7.08 10.90
N LEU A 8 -35.77 -5.95 10.54
CA LEU A 8 -35.34 -5.10 9.44
C LEU A 8 -34.17 -4.16 9.82
N CYS A 9 -33.94 -3.88 11.10
CA CYS A 9 -32.87 -2.96 11.54
C CYS A 9 -31.50 -3.64 11.72
N ILE A 10 -31.46 -4.96 11.90
CA ILE A 10 -30.21 -5.70 12.15
C ILE A 10 -29.51 -6.08 10.82
N GLY A 11 -30.27 -6.24 9.73
CA GLY A 11 -29.74 -6.69 8.44
C GLY A 11 -28.92 -5.66 7.64
N VAL A 12 -28.99 -4.37 7.98
CA VAL A 12 -28.36 -3.30 7.16
C VAL A 12 -26.91 -3.00 7.58
N ARG A 13 -26.43 -3.49 8.72
CA ARG A 13 -25.11 -3.12 9.26
C ARG A 13 -23.94 -3.95 8.73
N LEU A 14 -24.19 -5.09 8.06
CA LEU A 14 -23.13 -6.01 7.61
C LEU A 14 -22.54 -5.66 6.23
N SER A 15 -23.14 -4.74 5.46
CA SER A 15 -22.81 -4.58 4.04
C SER A 15 -21.85 -3.43 3.69
N ILE A 16 -21.17 -2.79 4.66
CA ILE A 16 -20.37 -1.57 4.39
C ILE A 16 -18.85 -1.76 4.56
N CYS A 17 -18.36 -2.98 4.81
CA CYS A 17 -16.92 -3.29 4.80
C CYS A 17 -16.41 -3.73 3.41
N GLY A 18 -17.01 -3.23 2.33
CA GLY A 18 -16.44 -3.37 1.00
C GLY A 18 -15.25 -2.42 0.87
N GLU A 19 -14.03 -2.93 1.03
CA GLU A 19 -12.83 -2.15 0.75
C GLU A 19 -12.85 -1.75 -0.73
N GLN A 20 -13.08 -0.45 -0.99
CA GLN A 20 -13.20 0.06 -2.36
C GLN A 20 -11.96 -0.33 -3.16
N VAL A 21 -12.11 -1.27 -4.09
CA VAL A 21 -11.00 -1.73 -4.93
C VAL A 21 -10.75 -0.67 -5.99
N VAL A 22 -9.78 0.20 -5.74
CA VAL A 22 -9.30 1.17 -6.73
C VAL A 22 -8.26 0.46 -7.60
N SER A 23 -8.49 0.44 -8.91
CA SER A 23 -7.50 -0.12 -9.86
C SER A 23 -6.17 0.63 -9.75
N MET A 24 -5.10 -0.13 -9.53
CA MET A 24 -3.76 0.42 -9.42
C MET A 24 -3.06 0.34 -10.78
N TYR A 25 -3.02 1.45 -11.50
CA TYR A 25 -2.12 1.63 -12.63
C TYR A 25 -0.84 2.33 -12.14
N GLY A 26 0.31 1.70 -12.38
CA GLY A 26 1.62 2.19 -11.95
C GLY A 26 2.14 1.51 -10.67
N TYR A 27 2.91 2.23 -9.86
CA TYR A 27 3.58 1.69 -8.67
C TYR A 27 3.70 2.72 -7.53
N VAL A 28 3.88 2.23 -6.30
CA VAL A 28 4.07 3.06 -5.11
C VAL A 28 5.54 3.39 -4.89
N ASP A 29 5.86 4.67 -4.83
CA ASP A 29 7.19 5.18 -4.51
C ASP A 29 7.07 6.31 -3.48
N PRO A 30 8.16 6.76 -2.82
CA PRO A 30 8.09 7.82 -1.82
C PRO A 30 7.36 9.09 -2.29
N THR A 31 7.47 9.43 -3.59
CA THR A 31 6.83 10.63 -4.18
C THR A 31 5.32 10.46 -4.40
N LYS A 32 4.84 9.22 -4.56
CA LYS A 32 3.44 8.86 -4.89
C LYS A 32 2.99 9.40 -6.25
N THR A 33 3.94 9.70 -7.14
CA THR A 33 3.63 10.33 -8.43
C THR A 33 3.38 9.32 -9.54
N HIS A 34 3.90 8.10 -9.40
CA HIS A 34 3.77 7.04 -10.40
C HIS A 34 2.49 6.20 -10.28
N MET A 35 1.43 6.76 -9.71
CA MET A 35 0.12 6.13 -9.60
C MET A 35 -1.00 7.12 -9.97
N SER A 36 -2.18 6.60 -10.33
CA SER A 36 -3.34 7.45 -10.60
C SER A 36 -3.74 8.30 -9.38
N ASP A 37 -4.33 9.46 -9.64
CA ASP A 37 -4.82 10.36 -8.58
C ASP A 37 -5.82 9.67 -7.63
N ALA A 38 -6.67 8.80 -8.18
CA ALA A 38 -7.61 8.01 -7.40
C ALA A 38 -6.87 7.06 -6.43
N CYS A 39 -5.83 6.37 -6.91
CA CYS A 39 -5.01 5.48 -6.09
C CYS A 39 -4.25 6.28 -5.02
N ARG A 40 -3.64 7.41 -5.40
CA ARG A 40 -2.92 8.27 -4.45
C ARG A 40 -3.82 8.74 -3.31
N LYS A 41 -5.03 9.20 -3.63
CA LYS A 41 -6.02 9.62 -2.62
C LYS A 41 -6.44 8.45 -1.74
N ALA A 42 -6.75 7.29 -2.32
CA ALA A 42 -7.13 6.11 -1.56
C ALA A 42 -6.01 5.65 -0.61
N LEU A 43 -4.76 5.65 -1.07
CA LEU A 43 -3.58 5.33 -0.27
C LEU A 43 -3.46 6.29 0.93
N GLN A 44 -3.53 7.61 0.69
CA GLN A 44 -3.47 8.62 1.75
C GLN A 44 -4.61 8.45 2.78
N THR A 45 -5.83 8.23 2.31
CA THR A 45 -6.99 7.99 3.19
C THR A 45 -6.80 6.74 4.04
N ARG A 46 -6.35 5.62 3.45
CA ARG A 46 -6.11 4.38 4.18
C ARG A 46 -4.98 4.51 5.19
N MET A 47 -3.89 5.20 4.85
CA MET A 47 -2.81 5.51 5.79
C MET A 47 -3.33 6.34 6.97
N GLN A 48 -4.12 7.38 6.71
CA GLN A 48 -4.72 8.21 7.75
C GLN A 48 -5.67 7.41 8.66
N GLN A 49 -6.52 6.57 8.07
CA GLN A 49 -7.42 5.68 8.81
C GLN A 49 -6.64 4.68 9.66
N ARG A 50 -5.54 4.13 9.13
CA ARG A 50 -4.69 3.16 9.83
C ARG A 50 -3.99 3.75 11.04
N CYS A 51 -3.54 5.01 10.97
CA CYS A 51 -2.90 5.67 12.09
C CYS A 51 -3.89 6.30 13.08
N ARG A 52 -5.17 6.41 12.73
CA ARG A 52 -6.17 7.04 13.59
C ARG A 52 -6.41 6.16 14.83
N PRO A 53 -6.25 6.69 16.05
CA PRO A 53 -6.57 5.91 17.25
C PRO A 53 -8.08 5.64 17.34
N PRO A 54 -8.49 4.60 18.07
CA PRO A 54 -9.89 4.40 18.42
C PRO A 54 -10.46 5.63 19.13
N GLY A 55 -11.74 5.95 18.92
CA GLY A 55 -12.34 7.21 19.40
C GLY A 55 -12.33 7.41 20.92
N PHE A 56 -12.06 6.37 21.71
CA PHE A 56 -11.93 6.44 23.17
C PHE A 56 -10.49 6.72 23.64
N TYR A 57 -9.49 6.66 22.75
CA TYR A 57 -8.09 6.90 23.09
C TYR A 57 -7.74 8.36 22.77
N PRO A 58 -7.25 9.15 23.74
CA PRO A 58 -6.91 10.55 23.51
C PRO A 58 -5.70 10.67 22.57
N GLY A 59 -5.73 11.66 21.68
CA GLY A 59 -4.61 12.00 20.81
C GLY A 59 -4.93 11.93 19.32
N ASP A 60 -4.02 12.49 18.54
CA ASP A 60 -4.12 12.53 17.09
C ASP A 60 -3.00 11.69 16.47
N GLY A 61 -3.39 10.57 15.87
CA GLY A 61 -2.50 9.70 15.13
C GLY A 61 -2.49 10.06 13.65
N ARG A 62 -1.30 10.22 13.08
CA ARG A 62 -1.12 10.58 11.67
C ARG A 62 0.04 9.82 11.04
N PRO A 63 -0.03 9.54 9.72
CA PRO A 63 1.07 8.94 9.00
C PRO A 63 2.17 9.97 8.75
N GLU A 64 3.42 9.54 8.91
CA GLU A 64 4.64 10.29 8.64
C GLU A 64 5.65 9.35 7.94
N ASP A 65 6.74 9.92 7.42
CA ASP A 65 7.88 9.17 6.88
C ASP A 65 7.56 8.09 5.84
N PHE A 66 6.59 8.33 4.95
CA PHE A 66 6.28 7.36 3.89
C PHE A 66 7.46 7.12 2.95
N LYS A 67 7.89 5.86 2.83
CA LYS A 67 9.04 5.40 2.02
C LYS A 67 8.64 4.49 0.84
N GLY A 68 7.37 4.52 0.41
CA GLY A 68 6.87 3.62 -0.64
C GLY A 68 6.22 2.38 -0.03
N CYS A 69 7.02 1.41 0.43
CA CYS A 69 6.50 0.15 0.99
C CYS A 69 6.24 0.18 2.50
N ASN A 70 6.59 1.26 3.20
CA ASN A 70 6.30 1.44 4.61
C ASN A 70 6.12 2.93 4.97
N PHE A 71 5.55 3.17 6.14
CA PHE A 71 5.43 4.48 6.76
C PHE A 71 5.39 4.36 8.28
N THR A 72 5.50 5.48 8.97
CA THR A 72 5.40 5.53 10.43
C THR A 72 4.07 6.15 10.83
N CYS A 73 3.29 5.49 11.68
CA CYS A 73 2.22 6.14 12.41
C CYS A 73 2.81 6.81 13.65
N ARG A 74 2.67 8.14 13.74
CA ARG A 74 3.05 8.92 14.92
C ARG A 74 1.77 9.36 15.64
N LEU A 75 1.64 8.98 16.90
CA LEU A 75 0.55 9.35 17.78
C LEU A 75 1.09 10.18 18.95
N LYS A 76 0.49 11.37 19.16
CA LYS A 76 0.76 12.19 20.34
C LYS A 76 -0.42 12.08 21.30
N SER A 77 -0.16 11.64 22.52
CA SER A 77 -1.14 11.57 23.60
C SER A 77 -0.57 12.26 24.84
N GLY A 78 -0.96 13.53 25.04
CA GLY A 78 -0.36 14.37 26.08
C GLY A 78 1.15 14.56 25.84
N PRO A 79 2.02 14.28 26.84
CA PRO A 79 3.48 14.40 26.68
C PRO A 79 4.11 13.23 25.92
N THR A 80 3.38 12.13 25.71
CA THR A 80 3.94 10.90 25.13
C THR A 80 3.79 10.90 23.61
N THR A 81 4.87 10.55 22.91
CA THR A 81 4.86 10.25 21.47
C THR A 81 5.07 8.76 21.27
N ILE A 82 4.15 8.13 20.53
CA ILE A 82 4.20 6.72 20.16
C ILE A 82 4.43 6.65 18.66
N GLU A 83 5.41 5.85 18.25
CA GLU A 83 5.72 5.60 16.84
C GLU A 83 5.57 4.12 16.53
N GLN A 84 4.89 3.84 15.43
CA GLN A 84 4.73 2.48 14.93
C GLN A 84 5.02 2.45 13.44
N ARG A 85 5.97 1.62 13.03
CA ARG A 85 6.19 1.33 11.61
C ARG A 85 5.07 0.44 11.08
N VAL A 86 4.51 0.80 9.94
CA VAL A 86 3.48 0.07 9.24
C VAL A 86 3.97 -0.23 7.83
N ASN A 87 3.92 -1.50 7.46
CA ASN A 87 4.26 -1.95 6.12
C ASN A 87 3.00 -1.97 5.24
N LEU A 88 3.18 -1.67 3.97
CA LEU A 88 2.16 -1.99 2.96
C LEU A 88 2.08 -3.52 2.80
N ALA A 89 0.97 -3.98 2.24
CA ALA A 89 0.80 -5.40 1.95
C ALA A 89 1.87 -5.89 0.97
N ASP A 90 2.33 -7.13 1.17
CA ASP A 90 3.27 -7.75 0.27
C ASP A 90 2.64 -7.90 -1.14
N GLY A 91 3.48 -7.77 -2.16
CA GLY A 91 3.06 -7.85 -3.55
C GLY A 91 2.60 -6.53 -4.17
N VAL A 92 2.40 -5.45 -3.39
CA VAL A 92 2.09 -4.12 -3.94
C VAL A 92 3.23 -3.66 -4.86
N PRO A 93 2.98 -3.38 -6.15
CA PRO A 93 3.99 -2.86 -7.07
C PRO A 93 4.61 -1.56 -6.57
N CYS A 94 5.94 -1.50 -6.50
CA CYS A 94 6.69 -0.38 -5.91
C CYS A 94 7.83 0.17 -6.78
N GLY A 95 7.98 -0.35 -8.01
CA GLY A 95 8.96 0.16 -8.95
C GLY A 95 8.61 -0.10 -10.42
N PRO A 96 9.35 0.52 -11.36
CA PRO A 96 9.05 0.49 -12.78
C PRO A 96 9.43 -0.82 -13.48
N LYS A 97 10.28 -1.66 -12.88
CA LYS A 97 10.75 -2.93 -13.44
C LYS A 97 9.97 -4.14 -12.90
N GLY A 98 8.85 -3.91 -12.23
CA GLY A 98 8.03 -4.94 -11.61
C GLY A 98 8.46 -5.31 -10.19
N GLU A 99 9.18 -4.42 -9.51
CA GLU A 99 9.46 -4.50 -8.08
C GLU A 99 8.17 -4.51 -7.27
N ARG A 100 8.17 -5.23 -6.15
CA ARG A 100 7.02 -5.40 -5.25
C ARG A 100 7.44 -5.22 -3.80
N CYS A 101 6.50 -4.77 -2.98
CA CYS A 101 6.72 -4.69 -1.55
C CYS A 101 6.85 -6.10 -0.94
N GLU A 102 7.85 -6.29 -0.08
CA GLU A 102 8.04 -7.48 0.73
C GLU A 102 8.60 -7.05 2.08
N GLY A 103 7.88 -7.31 3.17
CA GLY A 103 8.32 -6.95 4.52
C GLY A 103 8.54 -5.44 4.73
N GLY A 104 7.87 -4.61 3.93
CA GLY A 104 8.03 -3.15 3.94
C GLY A 104 9.19 -2.61 3.11
N LEU A 105 9.90 -3.46 2.37
CA LEU A 105 10.96 -3.09 1.44
C LEU A 105 10.48 -3.25 0.00
N CYS A 106 10.98 -2.42 -0.92
CA CYS A 106 10.72 -2.58 -2.34
C CYS A 106 11.79 -3.51 -2.94
N VAL A 107 11.39 -4.72 -3.31
CA VAL A 107 12.31 -5.78 -3.75
C VAL A 107 11.87 -6.36 -5.09
N GLY A 108 12.78 -7.11 -5.72
CA GLY A 108 12.53 -7.70 -7.03
C GLY A 108 12.73 -6.71 -8.15
N GLY A 109 11.91 -6.83 -9.20
CA GLY A 109 12.21 -6.29 -10.51
C GLY A 109 13.21 -7.21 -11.19
N ARG A 110 12.81 -7.80 -12.31
CA ARG A 110 13.85 -8.28 -13.24
C ARG A 110 14.56 -6.99 -13.65
N SER A 111 15.87 -6.86 -13.40
CA SER A 111 16.62 -6.21 -14.47
C SER A 111 16.19 -7.00 -15.69
N PRO A 112 15.63 -6.40 -16.76
CA PRO A 112 15.81 -7.07 -18.02
C PRO A 112 17.33 -7.26 -18.05
N GLU A 113 17.79 -8.50 -17.94
CA GLU A 113 18.98 -8.87 -18.65
C GLU A 113 18.60 -8.49 -20.08
N LEU A 114 18.87 -7.22 -20.42
CA LEU A 114 19.02 -6.84 -21.80
C LEU A 114 20.05 -7.85 -22.26
N PRO A 115 19.67 -8.80 -23.13
CA PRO A 115 20.69 -9.66 -23.69
C PRO A 115 21.78 -8.72 -24.18
N SER A 116 23.02 -8.96 -23.74
CA SER A 116 24.13 -8.16 -24.20
C SER A 116 24.05 -8.16 -25.73
N CYS A 117 24.43 -7.06 -26.39
CA CYS A 117 24.55 -7.11 -27.86
C CYS A 117 25.44 -8.28 -28.29
N ALA A 118 26.38 -8.73 -27.44
CA ALA A 118 27.17 -9.93 -27.65
C ALA A 118 26.37 -11.24 -27.63
N ASP A 119 25.30 -11.34 -26.82
CA ASP A 119 24.44 -12.54 -26.74
C ASP A 119 23.46 -12.65 -27.92
N LEU A 120 23.22 -11.53 -28.62
CA LEU A 120 22.39 -11.48 -29.83
C LEU A 120 23.19 -11.78 -31.11
N VAL A 121 24.52 -11.78 -31.03
CA VAL A 121 25.40 -12.16 -32.15
C VAL A 121 25.58 -13.68 -32.12
N PRO A 122 25.16 -14.42 -33.17
CA PRO A 122 25.40 -15.86 -33.24
C PRO A 122 26.90 -16.13 -33.16
N LYS A 123 27.32 -17.01 -32.24
CA LYS A 123 28.72 -17.42 -32.13
C LYS A 123 29.20 -18.00 -33.45
N SER A 124 30.43 -17.67 -33.83
CA SER A 124 31.04 -18.32 -34.99
C SER A 124 31.36 -19.78 -34.65
N PRO A 125 31.40 -20.69 -35.64
CA PRO A 125 31.78 -22.09 -35.40
C PRO A 125 33.22 -22.29 -34.90
N TYR A 126 34.00 -21.21 -34.72
CA TYR A 126 35.39 -21.23 -34.28
C TYR A 126 35.60 -20.60 -32.89
N GLU A 127 34.54 -20.11 -32.24
CA GLU A 127 34.58 -19.60 -30.87
C GLU A 127 34.22 -20.72 -29.89
N SER A 128 35.23 -21.35 -29.30
CA SER A 128 35.12 -22.34 -28.20
C SER A 128 35.03 -21.68 -26.83
#